data_AF-A0A3P8SX94-F1
#
_entry.id   AF-A0A3P8SX94-F1
#
_cell.length_a   1.000
_cell.length_b   1.000
_cell.length_c   1.000
_cell.angle_alpha   90.00
_cell.angle_beta   90.00
_cell.angle_gamma   90.00
#
_symmetry.space_group_name_H-M   'P 1'
#
loop_
_entity.id
_entity.type
_entity.pdbx_description
1 polymer ?
#
loop_
_entity_poly.entity_id
_entity_poly.type
_entity_poly.pdbx_seq_one_letter_code
_entity_poly.pdbx_strand_id
1 'polypeptide(L)'
;MEQQEQVEWDDVNRLLQHHGFKRVFFADPVENKNHSDLVLLDKKSAGEVRMTLRTMLTDSERRQALIQELVKSNNQLKEEVQQHTSRAAQQSQRVTELEGLLDEVKTRVQDLEDRYLGKAAQQHSHTQQLQQEKQDAQKRCHVLEQKLSKQKEEAAQLQRKLYFTIKEEERRFARQSQTFQNICKIVSVQSNLNLGFPELYCSNSNKSGVEELKREVENLKKELETSIHADCFPALLTTSRHLVTVLSYLNKLSARLMPWQLCEGVHNAAEAVKVEDMMLLVDTMLETISTDDQKALRSPTPYTLGSMVSHFQKLFDITSLSGVYPRMNEVYTRLGEMTNAMKNLRDVLNLDSRVSPAEVVNQVSRLVSSVNQTVQCLIILWFSSIITKVKQHEEFFPAFHALVTEILQTLGVSHLDNILPALKDLKQTAQ
;
A
#
# COMPACT_ATOMS: atom_id res chain seq x y z
N MET A 1 -72.95 34.15 -58.47
CA MET A 1 -72.82 33.36 -57.22
C MET A 1 -72.11 32.04 -57.51
N GLU A 2 -72.44 31.36 -58.62
CA GLU A 2 -71.76 30.14 -59.10
C GLU A 2 -70.24 30.32 -59.35
N GLN A 3 -69.81 31.46 -59.89
CA GLN A 3 -68.39 31.73 -60.15
C GLN A 3 -67.52 31.72 -58.87
N GLN A 4 -68.07 32.13 -57.72
CA GLN A 4 -67.33 32.14 -56.45
C GLN A 4 -67.14 30.72 -55.91
N GLU A 5 -68.15 29.87 -56.05
CA GLU A 5 -68.07 28.47 -55.62
C GLU A 5 -67.11 27.67 -56.50
N GLN A 6 -67.07 27.96 -57.80
CA GLN A 6 -66.11 27.39 -58.73
C GLN A 6 -64.66 27.67 -58.30
N VAL A 7 -64.32 28.93 -58.00
CA VAL A 7 -62.97 29.32 -57.58
C VAL A 7 -62.55 28.61 -56.28
N GLU A 8 -63.45 28.54 -55.31
CA GLU A 8 -63.18 27.89 -54.03
C GLU A 8 -63.02 26.35 -54.14
N TRP A 9 -63.72 25.71 -55.09
CA TRP A 9 -63.50 24.30 -55.44
C TRP A 9 -62.24 24.09 -56.26
N ASP A 10 -61.86 25.03 -57.13
CA ASP A 10 -60.61 24.98 -57.89
C ASP A 10 -59.39 24.97 -56.95
N ASP A 11 -59.42 25.73 -55.86
CA ASP A 11 -58.40 25.67 -54.81
C ASP A 11 -58.28 24.27 -54.18
N VAL A 12 -59.42 23.66 -53.82
CA VAL A 12 -59.46 22.30 -53.24
C VAL A 12 -58.99 21.27 -54.26
N ASN A 13 -59.38 21.43 -55.52
CA ASN A 13 -58.95 20.57 -56.62
C ASN A 13 -57.45 20.66 -56.88
N ARG A 14 -56.82 21.81 -56.67
CA ARG A 14 -55.35 21.93 -56.73
C ARG A 14 -54.69 21.12 -55.61
N LEU A 15 -55.21 21.20 -54.38
CA LEU A 15 -54.72 20.38 -53.27
C LEU A 15 -54.95 18.89 -53.51
N LEU A 16 -56.13 18.49 -53.95
CA LEU A 16 -56.45 17.11 -54.28
C LEU A 16 -55.47 16.55 -55.32
N GLN A 17 -55.20 17.29 -56.40
CA GLN A 17 -54.23 16.89 -57.41
C GLN A 17 -52.80 16.82 -56.90
N HIS A 18 -52.38 17.75 -56.02
CA HIS A 18 -51.07 17.70 -55.37
C HIS A 18 -50.88 16.39 -54.60
N HIS A 19 -51.97 15.87 -54.01
CA HIS A 19 -52.02 14.59 -53.32
C HIS A 19 -52.37 13.39 -54.22
N GLY A 20 -52.46 13.56 -55.54
CA GLY A 20 -52.73 12.49 -56.51
C GLY A 20 -54.21 12.08 -56.65
N PHE A 21 -55.14 12.83 -56.06
CA PHE A 21 -56.57 12.60 -56.20
C PHE A 21 -57.16 13.27 -57.45
N LYS A 22 -58.28 12.72 -57.94
CA LYS A 22 -59.02 13.28 -59.09
C LYS A 22 -59.75 14.56 -58.69
N ARG A 23 -59.94 15.46 -59.67
CA ARG A 23 -60.69 16.71 -59.49
C ARG A 23 -62.18 16.44 -59.30
N VAL A 24 -62.81 17.27 -58.48
CA VAL A 24 -64.26 17.38 -58.34
C VAL A 24 -64.76 18.39 -59.38
N PHE A 25 -65.78 18.01 -60.15
CA PHE A 25 -66.39 18.87 -61.16
C PHE A 25 -67.86 19.10 -60.82
N PHE A 26 -68.38 20.27 -61.17
CA PHE A 26 -69.82 20.49 -61.20
C PHE A 26 -70.41 19.76 -62.40
N ALA A 27 -71.45 18.96 -62.16
CA ALA A 27 -72.12 18.22 -63.21
C ALA A 27 -73.13 19.11 -63.93
N ASP A 28 -73.13 19.08 -65.26
CA ASP A 28 -74.22 19.65 -66.05
C ASP A 28 -75.45 18.71 -65.95
N PRO A 29 -76.60 19.19 -65.44
CA PRO A 29 -77.83 18.40 -65.34
C PRO A 29 -78.36 17.89 -66.68
N VAL A 30 -77.98 18.51 -67.80
CA VAL A 30 -78.45 18.17 -69.15
C VAL A 30 -77.59 17.09 -69.82
N GLU A 31 -76.30 17.04 -69.50
CA GLU A 31 -75.35 16.08 -70.10
C GLU A 31 -75.26 14.75 -69.33
N ASN A 32 -75.54 14.75 -68.02
CA ASN A 32 -75.38 13.57 -67.17
C ASN A 32 -76.68 12.74 -67.04
N LYS A 33 -76.77 11.66 -67.81
CA LYS A 33 -77.93 10.74 -67.80
C LYS A 33 -77.96 9.75 -66.62
N ASN A 34 -76.86 9.62 -65.88
CA ASN A 34 -76.70 8.62 -64.82
C ASN A 34 -76.69 9.27 -63.44
N HIS A 35 -77.87 9.41 -62.83
CA HIS A 35 -78.04 10.09 -61.55
C HIS A 35 -77.39 9.36 -60.36
N SER A 36 -76.96 8.11 -60.52
CA SER A 36 -76.25 7.32 -59.49
C SER A 36 -74.84 7.82 -59.21
N ASP A 37 -74.23 8.54 -60.15
CA ASP A 37 -72.83 8.97 -60.08
C ASP A 37 -72.71 10.45 -59.63
N LEU A 38 -73.85 11.10 -59.35
CA LEU A 38 -73.95 12.50 -58.97
C LEU A 38 -74.28 12.65 -57.49
N VAL A 39 -73.61 13.59 -56.82
CA VAL A 39 -73.91 13.95 -55.43
C VAL A 39 -74.51 15.35 -55.43
N LEU A 40 -75.79 15.46 -55.05
CA LEU A 40 -76.44 16.75 -54.87
C LEU A 40 -76.13 17.25 -53.45
N LEU A 41 -75.46 18.39 -53.36
CA LEU A 41 -75.16 19.05 -52.09
C LEU A 41 -75.82 20.43 -52.10
N ASP A 42 -76.47 20.78 -50.99
CA ASP A 42 -76.82 22.16 -50.75
C ASP A 42 -75.54 22.96 -50.45
N LYS A 43 -75.62 24.28 -50.62
CA LYS A 43 -74.48 25.19 -50.49
C LYS A 43 -73.75 25.05 -49.14
N LYS A 44 -74.50 24.81 -48.05
CA LYS A 44 -73.92 24.65 -46.72
C LYS A 44 -73.09 23.36 -46.64
N SER A 45 -73.67 22.22 -47.04
CA SER A 45 -72.96 20.93 -47.03
C SER A 45 -71.76 20.93 -47.97
N ALA A 46 -71.85 21.56 -49.15
CA ALA A 46 -70.71 21.71 -50.05
C ALA A 46 -69.57 22.56 -49.43
N GLY A 47 -69.92 23.61 -48.69
CA GLY A 47 -68.97 24.40 -47.92
C GLY A 47 -68.26 23.59 -46.84
N GLU A 48 -69.02 22.81 -46.07
CA GLU A 48 -68.50 21.94 -45.01
C GLU A 48 -67.57 20.86 -45.57
N VAL A 49 -67.97 20.16 -46.65
CA VAL A 49 -67.15 19.13 -47.31
C VAL A 49 -65.82 19.71 -47.80
N ARG A 50 -65.84 20.89 -48.43
CA ARG A 50 -64.59 21.56 -48.85
C ARG A 50 -63.68 21.89 -47.67
N MET A 51 -64.25 22.41 -46.58
CA MET A 51 -63.48 22.72 -45.39
C MET A 51 -62.84 21.45 -44.83
N THR A 52 -63.61 20.37 -44.69
CA THR A 52 -63.11 19.07 -44.23
C THR A 52 -62.00 18.54 -45.13
N LEU A 53 -62.17 18.58 -46.46
CA LEU A 53 -61.13 18.16 -47.41
C LEU A 53 -59.86 18.99 -47.26
N ARG A 54 -59.96 20.33 -47.15
CA ARG A 54 -58.80 21.21 -46.93
C ARG A 54 -58.07 20.85 -45.63
N THR A 55 -58.81 20.65 -44.54
CA THR A 55 -58.23 20.29 -43.25
C THR A 55 -57.55 18.91 -43.29
N MET A 56 -58.18 17.91 -43.91
CA MET A 56 -57.60 16.57 -44.02
C MET A 56 -56.35 16.53 -44.88
N LEU A 57 -56.33 17.24 -46.01
CA LEU A 57 -55.16 17.27 -46.90
C LEU A 57 -53.98 17.99 -46.23
N THR A 58 -54.21 19.14 -45.60
CA THR A 58 -53.16 19.86 -44.87
C THR A 58 -52.64 19.08 -43.65
N ASP A 59 -53.52 18.38 -42.93
CA ASP A 59 -53.09 17.50 -41.84
C ASP A 59 -52.28 16.30 -42.36
N SER A 60 -52.61 15.77 -43.54
CA SER A 60 -51.82 14.71 -44.18
C SER A 60 -50.40 15.17 -44.51
N GLU A 61 -50.22 16.38 -45.04
CA GLU A 61 -48.88 16.95 -45.30
C GLU A 61 -48.08 17.11 -44.01
N ARG A 62 -48.72 17.64 -42.96
CA ARG A 62 -48.09 17.79 -41.64
C ARG A 62 -47.65 16.45 -41.06
N ARG A 63 -48.50 15.42 -41.14
CA ARG A 63 -48.16 14.06 -40.68
C ARG A 63 -47.01 13.48 -41.48
N GLN A 64 -46.99 13.67 -42.80
CA GLN A 64 -45.90 13.21 -43.65
C GLN A 64 -44.55 13.84 -43.26
N ALA A 65 -44.55 15.16 -42.97
CA ALA A 65 -43.35 15.85 -42.50
C ALA A 65 -42.87 15.30 -41.15
N LEU A 66 -43.78 15.07 -40.20
CA LEU A 66 -43.43 14.47 -38.90
C LEU A 66 -42.85 13.06 -39.06
N ILE A 67 -43.42 12.23 -39.94
CA ILE A 67 -42.90 10.89 -40.23
C ILE A 67 -41.48 10.97 -40.80
N GLN A 68 -41.21 11.90 -41.71
CA GLN A 68 -39.86 12.08 -42.27
C GLN A 68 -38.83 12.49 -41.21
N GLU A 69 -39.18 13.43 -40.33
CA GLU A 69 -38.29 13.82 -39.22
C GLU A 69 -38.07 12.67 -38.22
N LEU A 70 -39.12 11.89 -37.93
CA LEU A 70 -38.99 10.69 -37.09
C LEU A 70 -38.06 9.64 -37.72
N VAL A 71 -38.17 9.40 -39.03
CA VAL A 71 -37.29 8.47 -39.75
C VAL A 71 -35.84 8.96 -39.70
N LYS A 72 -35.61 10.25 -39.94
CA LYS A 72 -34.28 10.86 -39.85
C LYS A 72 -33.68 10.75 -38.45
N SER A 73 -34.46 11.07 -37.42
CA SER A 73 -34.05 10.94 -36.02
C SER A 73 -33.77 9.49 -35.63
N ASN A 74 -34.58 8.53 -36.08
CA ASN A 74 -34.37 7.12 -35.80
C ASN A 74 -33.07 6.59 -36.41
N ASN A 75 -32.76 6.99 -37.66
CA ASN A 75 -31.50 6.63 -38.31
C ASN A 75 -30.29 7.22 -37.56
N GLN A 76 -30.38 8.47 -37.14
CA GLN A 76 -29.33 9.11 -36.33
C GLN A 76 -29.11 8.37 -35.00
N LEU A 77 -30.19 8.06 -34.28
CA LEU A 77 -30.12 7.29 -33.03
C LEU A 77 -29.51 5.90 -33.25
N LYS A 78 -29.82 5.25 -34.37
CA LYS A 78 -29.24 3.95 -34.71
C LYS A 78 -27.72 4.04 -34.94
N GLU A 79 -27.25 5.09 -35.61
CA GLU A 79 -25.82 5.35 -35.78
C GLU A 79 -25.12 5.64 -34.45
N GLU A 80 -25.73 6.45 -33.58
CA GLU A 80 -25.20 6.75 -32.25
C GLU A 80 -25.12 5.49 -31.38
N VAL A 81 -26.15 4.65 -31.37
CA VAL A 81 -26.13 3.36 -30.66
C VAL A 81 -25.02 2.47 -31.18
N GLN A 82 -24.79 2.42 -32.49
CA GLN A 82 -23.70 1.64 -33.08
C GLN A 82 -22.32 2.18 -32.65
N GLN A 83 -22.14 3.51 -32.62
CA GLN A 83 -20.91 4.13 -32.13
C GLN A 83 -20.69 3.91 -30.63
N HIS A 84 -21.73 4.00 -29.81
CA HIS A 84 -21.64 3.71 -28.38
C HIS A 84 -21.30 2.25 -28.12
N THR A 85 -21.87 1.33 -28.90
CA THR A 85 -21.57 -0.11 -28.82
C THR A 85 -20.12 -0.40 -29.17
N SER A 86 -19.57 0.21 -30.24
CA SER A 86 -18.16 0.01 -30.61
C SER A 86 -17.20 0.59 -29.57
N ARG A 87 -17.49 1.79 -29.03
CA ARG A 87 -16.71 2.39 -27.94
C ARG A 87 -16.75 1.53 -26.67
N ALA A 88 -17.92 1.00 -26.31
CA ALA A 88 -18.07 0.11 -25.16
C ALA A 88 -17.27 -1.18 -25.32
N ALA A 89 -17.28 -1.79 -26.51
CA ALA A 89 -16.48 -2.97 -26.82
C ALA A 89 -14.96 -2.70 -26.70
N GLN A 90 -14.48 -1.57 -27.24
CA GLN A 90 -13.08 -1.16 -27.08
C GLN A 90 -12.70 -0.93 -25.62
N GLN A 91 -13.58 -0.29 -24.84
CA GLN A 91 -13.33 -0.07 -23.42
C GLN A 91 -13.32 -1.39 -22.64
N SER A 92 -14.23 -2.32 -22.95
CA SER A 92 -14.24 -3.65 -22.36
C SER A 92 -12.95 -4.42 -22.64
N GLN A 93 -12.43 -4.36 -23.88
CA GLN A 93 -11.15 -4.98 -24.22
C GLN A 93 -9.99 -4.40 -23.40
N ARG A 94 -9.92 -3.06 -23.29
CA ARG A 94 -8.88 -2.39 -22.48
C ARG A 94 -8.95 -2.78 -21.01
N VAL A 95 -10.14 -2.95 -20.45
CA VAL A 95 -10.31 -3.44 -19.07
C VAL A 95 -9.73 -4.85 -18.94
N THR A 96 -10.05 -5.76 -19.86
CA THR A 96 -9.49 -7.12 -19.84
C THR A 96 -7.95 -7.14 -19.96
N GLU A 97 -7.37 -6.27 -20.80
CA GLU A 97 -5.91 -6.12 -20.90
C GLU A 97 -5.29 -5.61 -19.58
N LEU A 98 -5.92 -4.63 -18.93
CA LEU A 98 -5.47 -4.10 -17.65
C LEU A 98 -5.62 -5.12 -16.50
N GLU A 99 -6.68 -5.92 -16.50
CA GLU A 99 -6.87 -7.02 -15.55
C GLU A 99 -5.73 -8.05 -15.68
N GLY A 100 -5.37 -8.42 -16.92
CA GLY A 100 -4.24 -9.32 -17.18
C GLY A 100 -2.90 -8.77 -16.67
N LEU A 101 -2.63 -7.48 -16.90
CA LEU A 101 -1.41 -6.82 -16.37
C LEU A 101 -1.42 -6.74 -14.84
N LEU A 102 -2.58 -6.48 -14.23
CA LEU A 102 -2.72 -6.44 -12.77
C LEU A 102 -2.42 -7.81 -12.16
N ASP A 103 -2.91 -8.90 -12.76
CA ASP A 103 -2.61 -10.26 -12.32
C ASP A 103 -1.12 -10.60 -12.46
N GLU A 104 -0.47 -10.16 -13.54
CA GLU A 104 0.99 -10.31 -13.70
C GLU A 104 1.75 -9.55 -12.60
N VAL A 105 1.39 -8.30 -12.32
CA VAL A 105 2.03 -7.52 -11.25
C VAL A 105 1.80 -8.17 -9.89
N LYS A 106 0.59 -8.64 -9.61
CA LYS A 106 0.24 -9.30 -8.35
C LYS A 106 1.07 -10.57 -8.12
N THR A 107 1.23 -11.40 -9.14
CA THR A 107 2.07 -12.61 -9.04
C THR A 107 3.54 -12.27 -8.83
N ARG A 108 4.06 -11.21 -9.47
CA ARG A 108 5.45 -10.76 -9.28
C ARG A 108 5.70 -10.17 -7.89
N VAL A 109 4.73 -9.43 -7.34
CA VAL A 109 4.81 -8.91 -5.97
C VAL A 109 4.80 -10.07 -4.97
N GLN A 110 3.90 -11.04 -5.13
CA GLN A 110 3.86 -12.23 -4.28
C GLN A 110 5.19 -13.00 -4.30
N ASP A 111 5.77 -13.23 -5.49
CA ASP A 111 7.07 -13.89 -5.63
C ASP A 111 8.21 -13.09 -4.97
N LEU A 112 8.16 -11.75 -5.02
CA LEU A 112 9.10 -10.90 -4.28
C LEU A 112 8.92 -11.04 -2.77
N GLU A 113 7.69 -10.94 -2.27
CA GLU A 113 7.37 -11.09 -0.85
C GLU A 113 7.83 -12.44 -0.31
N ASP A 114 7.52 -13.53 -1.02
CA ASP A 114 7.92 -14.89 -0.64
C ASP A 114 9.45 -15.04 -0.60
N ARG A 115 10.17 -14.45 -1.56
CA ARG A 115 11.63 -14.43 -1.54
C ARG A 115 12.20 -13.64 -0.38
N TYR A 116 11.62 -12.49 -0.04
CA TYR A 116 12.08 -11.68 1.10
C TYR A 116 11.80 -12.38 2.42
N LEU A 117 10.62 -12.96 2.59
CA LEU A 117 10.27 -13.77 3.76
C LEU A 117 11.21 -14.97 3.90
N GLY A 118 11.48 -15.67 2.80
CA GLY A 118 12.43 -16.79 2.78
C GLY A 118 13.85 -16.39 3.22
N LYS A 119 14.37 -15.27 2.68
CA LYS A 119 15.69 -14.74 3.08
C LYS A 119 15.72 -14.31 4.54
N ALA A 120 14.69 -13.64 5.03
CA ALA A 120 14.59 -13.20 6.41
C ALA A 120 14.55 -14.39 7.38
N ALA A 121 13.76 -15.43 7.06
CA ALA A 121 13.70 -16.66 7.84
C ALA A 121 15.06 -17.39 7.87
N GLN A 122 15.74 -17.48 6.73
CA GLN A 122 17.07 -18.08 6.65
C GLN A 122 18.10 -17.31 7.49
N GLN A 123 18.12 -15.98 7.39
CA GLN A 123 19.01 -15.13 8.20
C GLN A 123 18.73 -15.29 9.69
N HIS A 124 17.45 -15.29 10.09
CA HIS A 124 17.07 -15.49 11.48
C HIS A 124 17.58 -16.84 12.03
N SER A 125 17.40 -17.92 11.27
CA SER A 125 17.92 -19.24 11.64
C SER A 125 19.45 -19.24 11.77
N HIS A 126 20.16 -18.57 10.86
CA HIS A 126 21.62 -18.50 10.90
C HIS A 126 22.12 -17.68 12.11
N THR A 127 21.50 -16.53 12.38
CA THR A 127 21.82 -15.72 13.57
C THR A 127 21.56 -16.49 14.85
N GLN A 128 20.46 -17.26 14.93
CA GLN A 128 20.16 -18.09 16.09
C GLN A 128 21.23 -19.18 16.30
N GLN A 129 21.70 -19.81 15.23
CA GLN A 129 22.79 -20.78 15.31
C GLN A 129 24.10 -20.14 15.80
N LEU A 130 24.50 -19.01 15.22
CA LEU A 130 25.70 -18.29 15.65
C LEU A 130 25.62 -17.83 17.11
N GLN A 131 24.43 -17.42 17.57
CA GLN A 131 24.18 -17.05 18.96
C GLN A 131 24.41 -18.25 19.89
N GLN A 132 23.94 -19.43 19.51
CA GLN A 132 24.15 -20.67 20.27
C GLN A 132 25.63 -21.05 20.32
N GLU A 133 26.31 -21.02 19.17
CA GLU A 133 27.74 -21.31 19.07
C GLU A 133 28.57 -20.33 19.92
N LYS A 134 28.22 -19.04 19.90
CA LYS A 134 28.84 -18.02 20.78
C LYS A 134 28.69 -18.38 22.25
N GLN A 135 27.47 -18.73 22.68
CA GLN A 135 27.22 -19.10 24.09
C GLN A 135 28.05 -20.33 24.49
N ASP A 136 28.12 -21.33 23.63
CA ASP A 136 28.86 -22.56 23.93
C ASP A 136 30.37 -22.34 23.91
N ALA A 137 30.90 -21.51 23.00
CA ALA A 137 32.28 -21.07 23.01
C ALA A 137 32.61 -20.28 24.28
N GLN A 138 31.72 -19.38 24.72
CA GLN A 138 31.91 -18.58 25.94
C GLN A 138 31.98 -19.45 27.20
N LYS A 139 31.13 -20.49 27.30
CA LYS A 139 31.22 -21.50 28.37
C LYS A 139 32.57 -22.21 28.36
N ARG A 140 33.07 -22.61 27.18
CA ARG A 140 34.38 -23.28 27.04
C ARG A 140 35.54 -22.37 27.46
N CYS A 141 35.53 -21.11 27.04
CA CYS A 141 36.54 -20.12 27.45
C CYS A 141 36.58 -19.97 28.97
N HIS A 142 35.42 -19.84 29.62
CA HIS A 142 35.35 -19.72 31.08
C HIS A 142 35.96 -20.93 31.80
N VAL A 143 35.68 -22.15 31.31
CA VAL A 143 36.27 -23.38 31.86
C VAL A 143 37.79 -23.40 31.68
N LEU A 144 38.30 -22.96 30.53
CA LEU A 144 39.75 -22.89 30.28
C LEU A 144 40.43 -21.83 31.15
N GLU A 145 39.81 -20.67 31.36
CA GLU A 145 40.31 -19.64 32.28
C GLU A 145 40.42 -20.16 33.71
N GLN A 146 39.42 -20.88 34.20
CA GLN A 146 39.45 -21.52 35.52
C GLN A 146 40.61 -22.53 35.62
N LYS A 147 40.79 -23.38 34.60
CA LYS A 147 41.92 -24.34 34.55
C LYS A 147 43.28 -23.64 34.54
N LEU A 148 43.41 -22.56 33.77
CA LEU A 148 44.64 -21.76 33.69
C LEU A 148 44.96 -21.10 35.03
N SER A 149 43.95 -20.55 35.71
CA SER A 149 44.10 -19.98 37.05
C SER A 149 44.62 -21.02 38.05
N LYS A 150 44.02 -22.22 38.05
CA LYS A 150 44.48 -23.34 38.89
C LYS A 150 45.93 -23.73 38.60
N GLN A 151 46.31 -23.86 37.32
CA GLN A 151 47.70 -24.17 36.96
C GLN A 151 48.69 -23.07 37.35
N LYS A 152 48.31 -21.78 37.25
CA LYS A 152 49.15 -20.67 37.72
C LYS A 152 49.38 -20.75 39.23
N GLU A 153 48.36 -21.09 40.00
CA GLU A 153 48.49 -21.24 41.44
C GLU A 153 49.41 -22.42 41.81
N GLU A 154 49.23 -23.57 41.17
CA GLU A 154 50.11 -24.75 41.33
C GLU A 154 51.57 -24.40 40.97
N ALA A 155 51.79 -23.72 39.84
CA ALA A 155 53.12 -23.27 39.44
C ALA A 155 53.76 -22.32 40.48
N ALA A 156 52.99 -21.36 41.01
CA ALA A 156 53.47 -20.45 42.04
C ALA A 156 53.78 -21.16 43.37
N GLN A 157 53.05 -22.23 43.71
CA GLN A 157 53.37 -23.06 44.87
C GLN A 157 54.66 -23.86 44.67
N LEU A 158 54.86 -24.46 43.49
CA LEU A 158 56.09 -25.18 43.16
C LEU A 158 57.30 -24.25 43.15
N GLN A 159 57.16 -23.06 42.57
CA GLN A 159 58.23 -22.06 42.52
C GLN A 159 58.64 -21.60 43.93
N ARG A 160 57.67 -21.42 44.85
CA ARG A 160 57.94 -21.16 46.27
C ARG A 160 58.69 -22.30 46.94
N LYS A 161 58.27 -23.56 46.74
CA LYS A 161 58.96 -24.73 47.29
C LYS A 161 60.41 -24.80 46.80
N LEU A 162 60.62 -24.64 45.49
CA LEU A 162 61.95 -24.63 44.88
C LEU A 162 62.85 -23.56 45.52
N TYR A 163 62.34 -22.34 45.69
CA TYR A 163 63.07 -21.25 46.34
C TYR A 163 63.54 -21.63 47.76
N PHE A 164 62.65 -22.18 48.59
CA PHE A 164 63.01 -22.59 49.95
C PHE A 164 64.02 -23.75 49.95
N THR A 165 63.87 -24.74 49.06
CA THR A 165 64.80 -25.86 48.93
C THR A 165 66.19 -25.39 48.49
N ILE A 166 66.28 -24.51 47.49
CA ILE A 166 67.56 -23.91 47.04
C ILE A 166 68.22 -23.16 48.19
N LYS A 167 67.48 -22.30 48.90
CA LYS A 167 68.01 -21.50 50.01
C LYS A 167 68.52 -22.36 51.17
N GLU A 168 67.88 -23.50 51.43
CA GLU A 168 68.36 -24.43 52.46
C GLU A 168 69.61 -25.20 52.00
N GLU A 169 69.68 -25.61 50.73
CA GLU A 169 70.90 -26.21 50.16
C GLU A 169 72.07 -25.22 50.11
N GLU A 170 71.85 -23.95 49.78
CA GLU A 170 72.86 -22.89 49.89
C GLU A 170 73.38 -22.76 51.33
N ARG A 171 72.49 -22.77 52.33
CA ARG A 171 72.89 -22.74 53.74
C ARG A 171 73.66 -23.99 54.13
N ARG A 172 73.23 -25.17 53.68
CA ARG A 172 73.91 -26.44 53.93
C ARG A 172 75.31 -26.44 53.32
N PHE A 173 75.44 -25.97 52.08
CA PHE A 173 76.71 -25.81 51.38
C PHE A 173 77.62 -24.83 52.13
N ALA A 174 77.11 -23.68 52.58
CA ALA A 174 77.87 -22.74 53.39
C ALA A 174 78.40 -23.37 54.69
N ARG A 175 77.57 -24.14 55.40
CA ARG A 175 77.99 -24.89 56.60
C ARG A 175 79.09 -25.91 56.29
N GLN A 176 78.96 -26.67 55.19
CA GLN A 176 80.00 -27.61 54.75
C GLN A 176 81.30 -26.89 54.37
N SER A 177 81.23 -25.81 53.60
CA SER A 177 82.39 -25.02 53.18
C SER A 177 83.12 -24.41 54.38
N GLN A 178 82.39 -23.93 55.40
CA GLN A 178 82.98 -23.41 56.64
C GLN A 178 83.66 -24.53 57.44
N THR A 179 83.04 -25.70 57.51
CA THR A 179 83.64 -26.89 58.14
C THR A 179 84.93 -27.29 57.43
N PHE A 180 84.93 -27.32 56.10
CA PHE A 180 86.10 -27.62 55.28
C PHE A 180 87.23 -26.60 55.50
N GLN A 181 86.92 -25.30 55.48
CA GLN A 181 87.90 -24.26 55.79
C GLN A 181 88.51 -24.41 57.19
N ASN A 182 87.70 -24.76 58.20
CA ASN A 182 88.21 -24.98 59.55
C ASN A 182 89.15 -26.20 59.61
N ILE A 183 88.83 -27.28 58.90
CA ILE A 183 89.72 -28.45 58.77
C ILE A 183 91.03 -28.04 58.08
N CYS A 184 90.97 -27.32 56.95
CA CYS A 184 92.16 -26.85 56.25
C CYS A 184 93.03 -25.96 57.15
N LYS A 185 92.44 -25.04 57.93
CA LYS A 185 93.17 -24.20 58.89
C LYS A 185 93.87 -25.03 59.97
N ILE A 186 93.22 -26.07 60.49
CA ILE A 186 93.84 -26.98 61.48
C ILE A 186 95.04 -27.71 60.85
N VAL A 187 94.89 -28.19 59.62
CA VAL A 187 95.97 -28.86 58.87
C VAL A 187 97.12 -27.89 58.56
N SER A 188 96.84 -26.63 58.22
CA SER A 188 97.86 -25.60 57.97
C SER A 188 98.62 -25.17 59.24
N VAL A 189 98.00 -25.21 60.42
CA VAL A 189 98.66 -24.88 61.70
C VAL A 189 99.58 -26.02 62.18
N GLN A 190 99.41 -27.25 61.67
CA GLN A 190 100.26 -28.41 62.01
C GLN A 190 101.50 -28.60 61.11
N SER A 191 101.70 -27.78 60.08
CA SER A 191 102.82 -27.91 59.14
C SER A 191 103.68 -26.64 59.06
N ASN A 192 104.48 -26.38 60.11
CA ASN A 192 105.72 -25.59 60.04
C ASN A 192 106.90 -26.56 59.93
N LEU A 193 107.24 -26.99 58.71
CA LEU A 193 108.59 -27.35 58.25
C LEU A 193 108.52 -27.69 56.75
N ASN A 194 109.46 -27.10 56.04
CA ASN A 194 109.58 -27.01 54.59
C ASN A 194 109.77 -28.38 53.91
N LEU A 195 109.01 -28.68 52.86
CA LEU A 195 109.39 -29.59 51.77
C LEU A 195 108.39 -29.42 50.61
N GLY A 196 108.93 -29.15 49.42
CA GLY A 196 108.17 -28.79 48.24
C GLY A 196 107.44 -29.94 47.55
N PHE A 197 106.76 -29.53 46.48
CA PHE A 197 105.94 -30.26 45.50
C PHE A 197 104.45 -30.43 45.85
N PRO A 198 103.59 -30.49 44.83
CA PRO A 198 103.34 -29.47 43.81
C PRO A 198 101.87 -29.04 43.91
N GLU A 199 101.59 -27.73 43.91
CA GLU A 199 100.21 -27.26 43.92
C GLU A 199 99.58 -27.47 42.54
N LEU A 200 99.12 -28.70 42.35
CA LEU A 200 98.13 -29.14 41.39
C LEU A 200 96.95 -28.17 41.42
N TYR A 201 96.77 -27.49 40.29
CA TYR A 201 95.48 -27.25 39.65
C TYR A 201 94.24 -27.52 40.52
N CYS A 202 93.73 -26.49 41.19
CA CYS A 202 92.29 -26.39 41.44
C CYS A 202 91.84 -24.93 41.60
N SER A 203 92.05 -24.12 40.56
CA SER A 203 91.30 -22.87 40.34
C SER A 203 91.12 -22.50 38.87
N ASN A 204 91.63 -23.31 37.92
CA ASN A 204 91.39 -23.09 36.50
C ASN A 204 90.17 -23.84 35.94
N SER A 205 89.59 -24.82 36.65
CA SER A 205 88.35 -25.49 36.21
C SER A 205 87.11 -24.58 36.33
N ASN A 206 87.08 -23.68 37.31
CA ASN A 206 85.94 -22.78 37.49
C ASN A 206 86.10 -21.46 36.75
N LYS A 207 87.31 -21.00 36.41
CA LYS A 207 87.51 -19.84 35.52
C LYS A 207 87.33 -20.22 34.06
N SER A 208 87.85 -21.37 33.61
CA SER A 208 87.54 -21.85 32.25
C SER A 208 86.07 -22.24 32.15
N GLY A 209 85.49 -22.92 33.16
CA GLY A 209 84.07 -23.26 33.18
C GLY A 209 83.14 -22.04 33.22
N VAL A 210 83.49 -20.96 33.92
CA VAL A 210 82.70 -19.71 33.91
C VAL A 210 82.87 -18.95 32.59
N GLU A 211 84.06 -18.92 31.98
CA GLU A 211 84.24 -18.32 30.65
C GLU A 211 83.67 -19.20 29.52
N GLU A 212 83.57 -20.52 29.72
CA GLU A 212 82.91 -21.49 28.85
C GLU A 212 81.39 -21.31 28.94
N LEU A 213 80.82 -21.31 30.15
CA LEU A 213 79.39 -21.01 30.39
C LEU A 213 79.01 -19.61 29.90
N LYS A 214 79.90 -18.62 30.03
CA LYS A 214 79.67 -17.27 29.50
C LYS A 214 79.71 -17.25 27.97
N ARG A 215 80.57 -18.04 27.34
CA ARG A 215 80.56 -18.26 25.89
C ARG A 215 79.29 -18.99 25.46
N GLU A 216 78.86 -20.00 26.20
CA GLU A 216 77.68 -20.81 25.93
C GLU A 216 76.39 -20.00 26.07
N VAL A 217 76.29 -19.14 27.10
CA VAL A 217 75.19 -18.19 27.27
C VAL A 217 75.15 -17.18 26.14
N GLU A 218 76.30 -16.63 25.71
CA GLU A 218 76.32 -15.68 24.59
C GLU A 218 76.03 -16.36 23.24
N ASN A 219 76.39 -17.65 23.10
CA ASN A 219 76.09 -18.45 21.92
C ASN A 219 74.60 -18.83 21.89
N LEU A 220 74.02 -19.28 23.00
CA LEU A 220 72.58 -19.54 23.14
C LEU A 220 71.74 -18.27 22.95
N LYS A 221 72.25 -17.12 23.39
CA LYS A 221 71.63 -15.81 23.14
C LYS A 221 71.65 -15.46 21.65
N LYS A 222 72.78 -15.67 20.96
CA LYS A 222 72.87 -15.53 19.50
C LYS A 222 71.96 -16.50 18.76
N GLU A 223 71.85 -17.73 19.24
CA GLU A 223 71.02 -18.79 18.65
C GLU A 223 69.52 -18.50 18.84
N LEU A 224 69.15 -17.95 20.01
CA LEU A 224 67.80 -17.44 20.28
C LEU A 224 67.49 -16.20 19.42
N GLU A 225 68.41 -15.25 19.28
CA GLU A 225 68.24 -14.09 18.39
C GLU A 225 68.10 -14.51 16.92
N THR A 226 68.90 -15.48 16.46
CA THR A 226 68.79 -16.01 15.09
C THR A 226 67.53 -16.85 14.88
N SER A 227 67.09 -17.64 15.85
CA SER A 227 65.82 -18.39 15.78
C SER A 227 64.59 -17.46 15.79
N ILE A 228 64.58 -16.42 16.63
CA ILE A 228 63.53 -15.39 16.61
C ILE A 228 63.54 -14.65 15.26
N HIS A 229 64.71 -14.35 14.70
CA HIS A 229 64.82 -13.65 13.43
C HIS A 229 64.53 -14.52 12.19
N ALA A 230 64.76 -15.85 12.27
CA ALA A 230 64.52 -16.80 11.19
C ALA A 230 63.08 -17.33 11.15
N ASP A 231 62.47 -17.62 12.31
CA ASP A 231 61.15 -18.25 12.37
C ASP A 231 60.03 -17.25 12.69
N CYS A 232 60.29 -16.32 13.62
CA CYS A 232 59.26 -15.40 14.10
C CYS A 232 59.14 -14.16 13.21
N PHE A 233 60.26 -13.63 12.69
CA PHE A 233 60.26 -12.41 11.89
C PHE A 233 59.54 -12.58 10.53
N PRO A 234 59.77 -13.66 9.75
CA PRO A 234 59.03 -13.87 8.51
C PRO A 234 57.56 -14.14 8.75
N ALA A 235 57.20 -14.87 9.82
CA ALA A 235 55.81 -15.09 10.20
C ALA A 235 55.11 -13.76 10.54
N LEU A 236 55.76 -12.90 11.34
CA LEU A 236 55.25 -11.57 11.70
C LEU A 236 55.11 -10.67 10.46
N LEU A 237 56.09 -10.69 9.55
CA LEU A 237 56.08 -9.93 8.31
C LEU A 237 54.96 -10.41 7.35
N THR A 238 54.71 -11.73 7.33
CA THR A 238 53.65 -12.34 6.53
C THR A 238 52.26 -12.01 7.10
N THR A 239 52.09 -12.06 8.43
CA THR A 239 50.85 -11.61 9.09
C THR A 239 50.60 -10.11 8.91
N SER A 240 51.67 -9.29 8.95
CA SER A 240 51.59 -7.85 8.68
C SER A 240 51.15 -7.58 7.23
N ARG A 241 51.75 -8.28 6.24
CA ARG A 241 51.31 -8.20 4.84
C ARG A 241 49.86 -8.64 4.66
N HIS A 242 49.42 -9.72 5.30
CA HIS A 242 48.03 -10.16 5.24
C HIS A 242 47.08 -9.15 5.88
N LEU A 243 47.44 -8.54 7.02
CA LEU A 243 46.64 -7.49 7.66
C LEU A 243 46.54 -6.23 6.78
N VAL A 244 47.64 -5.78 6.16
CA VAL A 244 47.62 -4.66 5.20
C VAL A 244 46.74 -4.99 3.99
N THR A 245 46.82 -6.22 3.50
CA THR A 245 46.00 -6.70 2.39
C THR A 245 44.51 -6.71 2.77
N VAL A 246 44.16 -7.26 3.93
CA VAL A 246 42.80 -7.27 4.47
C VAL A 246 42.28 -5.85 4.69
N LEU A 247 43.09 -4.95 5.25
CA LEU A 247 42.73 -3.52 5.39
C LEU A 247 42.48 -2.87 4.02
N SER A 248 43.26 -3.19 2.98
CA SER A 248 43.02 -2.68 1.63
C SER A 248 41.72 -3.20 1.01
N TYR A 249 41.36 -4.47 1.28
CA TYR A 249 40.10 -5.05 0.84
C TYR A 249 38.92 -4.49 1.62
N LEU A 250 39.06 -4.27 2.92
CA LEU A 250 38.06 -3.60 3.75
C LEU A 250 37.87 -2.15 3.34
N ASN A 251 38.93 -1.42 2.96
CA ASN A 251 38.81 -0.07 2.41
C ASN A 251 38.17 -0.04 1.02
N LYS A 252 38.47 -1.01 0.15
CA LYS A 252 37.76 -1.17 -1.13
C LYS A 252 36.29 -1.54 -0.95
N LEU A 253 36.01 -2.37 0.06
CA LEU A 253 34.65 -2.77 0.44
C LEU A 253 33.92 -1.59 1.08
N SER A 254 34.57 -0.78 1.91
CA SER A 254 33.98 0.42 2.50
C SER A 254 33.73 1.48 1.43
N ALA A 255 34.65 1.69 0.47
CA ALA A 255 34.42 2.58 -0.66
C ALA A 255 33.26 2.10 -1.57
N ARG A 256 32.97 0.79 -1.61
CA ARG A 256 31.83 0.23 -2.35
C ARG A 256 30.52 0.28 -1.56
N LEU A 257 30.56 0.07 -0.25
CA LEU A 257 29.38 0.07 0.62
C LEU A 257 29.01 1.50 1.08
N MET A 258 29.97 2.41 1.14
CA MET A 258 29.87 3.79 1.60
C MET A 258 30.78 4.72 0.75
N PRO A 259 30.40 5.04 -0.51
CA PRO A 259 31.21 5.87 -1.41
C PRO A 259 31.46 7.31 -0.92
N TRP A 260 30.68 7.77 0.06
CA TRP A 260 30.58 9.18 0.46
C TRP A 260 31.59 9.62 1.52
N GLN A 261 32.57 8.78 1.89
CA GLN A 261 33.39 9.01 3.09
C GLN A 261 34.91 9.01 2.88
N LEU A 262 35.40 9.35 1.68
CA LEU A 262 36.80 9.73 1.48
C LEU A 262 36.93 11.20 1.07
N CYS A 263 36.97 12.08 2.06
CA CYS A 263 37.74 13.32 1.97
C CYS A 263 38.90 13.20 2.97
N GLU A 264 40.05 12.73 2.50
CA GLU A 264 41.32 13.03 3.14
C GLU A 264 41.57 14.54 2.98
N GLY A 265 41.28 15.28 4.04
CA GLY A 265 41.55 16.70 4.15
C GLY A 265 41.60 17.07 5.61
N VAL A 266 42.81 17.30 6.11
CA VAL A 266 43.15 17.72 7.47
C VAL A 266 42.21 18.83 7.95
N HIS A 267 41.19 18.50 8.74
CA HIS A 267 40.51 19.46 9.59
C HIS A 267 40.24 18.87 10.97
N ASN A 268 40.76 19.61 11.95
CA ASN A 268 40.87 19.37 13.37
C ASN A 268 39.67 18.66 14.03
N ALA A 269 40.00 17.70 14.90
CA ALA A 269 39.07 17.12 15.85
C ALA A 269 38.61 18.17 16.87
N ALA A 270 37.49 18.86 16.61
CA ALA A 270 36.66 19.53 17.62
C ALA A 270 35.39 20.22 17.07
N GLU A 271 34.92 19.97 15.85
CA GLU A 271 33.65 20.56 15.39
C GLU A 271 32.67 19.44 15.03
N ALA A 272 31.66 19.29 15.88
CA ALA A 272 30.52 18.43 15.60
C ALA A 272 29.92 18.86 14.26
N VAL A 273 29.83 17.91 13.33
CA VAL A 273 29.24 18.08 11.99
C VAL A 273 27.92 18.85 12.15
N LYS A 274 27.87 20.06 11.60
CA LYS A 274 26.69 20.92 11.68
C LYS A 274 25.63 20.38 10.72
N VAL A 275 24.36 20.52 11.10
CA VAL A 275 23.22 20.02 10.30
C VAL A 275 23.20 20.71 8.93
N GLU A 276 23.71 21.94 8.85
CA GLU A 276 23.90 22.68 7.61
C GLU A 276 24.88 21.98 6.65
N ASP A 277 25.97 21.38 7.14
CA ASP A 277 26.93 20.65 6.31
C ASP A 277 26.35 19.31 5.82
N MET A 278 25.48 18.68 6.62
CA MET A 278 24.70 17.50 6.19
C MET A 278 23.64 17.87 5.15
N MET A 279 22.98 19.02 5.28
CA MET A 279 22.03 19.51 4.28
C MET A 279 22.72 19.85 2.96
N LEU A 280 23.88 20.51 3.01
CA LEU A 280 24.67 20.84 1.81
C LEU A 280 25.16 19.56 1.10
N LEU A 281 25.54 18.54 1.86
CA LEU A 281 25.93 17.23 1.32
C LEU A 281 24.74 16.50 0.68
N VAL A 282 23.56 16.53 1.32
CA VAL A 282 22.33 15.94 0.79
C VAL A 282 21.88 16.65 -0.50
N ASP A 283 21.99 17.98 -0.56
CA ASP A 283 21.69 18.76 -1.77
C ASP A 283 22.69 18.44 -2.89
N THR A 284 23.99 18.34 -2.58
CA THR A 284 25.03 17.97 -3.57
C THR A 284 24.87 16.52 -4.06
N MET A 285 24.40 15.61 -3.21
CA MET A 285 24.06 14.23 -3.56
C MET A 285 22.78 14.13 -4.40
N LEU A 286 21.76 14.94 -4.10
CA LEU A 286 20.56 15.06 -4.92
C LEU A 286 20.90 15.61 -6.32
N GLU A 287 21.85 16.54 -6.42
CA GLU A 287 22.27 17.15 -7.67
C GLU A 287 23.16 16.21 -8.53
N THR A 288 24.00 15.38 -7.89
CA THR A 288 24.85 14.39 -8.59
C THR A 288 24.14 13.09 -8.96
N ILE A 289 23.09 12.68 -8.24
CA ILE A 289 22.23 11.54 -8.62
C ILE A 289 21.20 11.97 -9.68
N SER A 290 20.86 13.26 -9.77
CA SER A 290 19.94 13.80 -10.78
C SER A 290 20.47 13.76 -12.21
N THR A 291 21.76 13.47 -12.44
CA THR A 291 22.35 13.50 -13.80
C THR A 291 22.45 12.14 -14.47
N ASP A 292 22.17 11.01 -13.80
CA ASP A 292 22.29 9.68 -14.44
C ASP A 292 21.09 8.72 -14.27
N ASP A 293 20.08 9.04 -13.45
CA ASP A 293 18.87 8.20 -13.32
C ASP A 293 17.57 8.93 -13.72
N GLN A 294 17.56 9.51 -14.92
CA GLN A 294 16.30 9.89 -15.58
C GLN A 294 15.58 8.65 -16.13
N LYS A 295 14.93 7.84 -15.25
CA LYS A 295 13.78 7.03 -15.69
C LYS A 295 12.82 6.50 -14.62
N ALA A 296 12.99 6.82 -13.33
CA ALA A 296 11.97 6.47 -12.34
C ALA A 296 11.82 7.53 -11.26
N LEU A 297 10.57 8.00 -11.10
CA LEU A 297 10.04 8.80 -9.98
C LEU A 297 10.39 10.29 -9.95
N ARG A 298 10.06 11.02 -11.04
CA ARG A 298 9.55 12.40 -10.86
C ARG A 298 8.19 12.30 -10.17
N SER A 299 8.03 12.93 -9.01
CA SER A 299 6.71 13.29 -8.47
C SER A 299 5.85 13.86 -9.60
N PRO A 300 4.55 13.49 -9.71
CA PRO A 300 3.72 13.95 -10.83
C PRO A 300 3.82 15.47 -10.92
N THR A 301 4.11 16.00 -12.11
CA THR A 301 4.18 17.44 -12.30
C THR A 301 2.85 18.06 -11.82
N PRO A 302 2.84 19.31 -11.34
CA PRO A 302 1.61 19.96 -10.88
C PRO A 302 0.46 19.88 -11.90
N TYR A 303 0.80 19.84 -13.19
CA TYR A 303 -0.11 19.59 -14.29
C TYR A 303 -0.69 18.16 -14.29
N THR A 304 0.13 17.11 -14.10
CA THR A 304 -0.34 15.73 -13.97
C THR A 304 -1.22 15.55 -12.74
N LEU A 305 -0.85 16.15 -11.60
CA LEU A 305 -1.68 16.12 -10.39
C LEU A 305 -3.01 16.85 -10.62
N GLY A 306 -3.00 18.01 -11.26
CA GLY A 306 -4.21 18.75 -11.65
C GLY A 306 -5.10 17.95 -12.63
N SER A 307 -4.50 17.23 -13.56
CA SER A 307 -5.21 16.33 -14.48
C SER A 307 -5.87 15.16 -13.74
N MET A 308 -5.15 14.53 -12.79
CA MET A 308 -5.71 13.48 -11.93
C MET A 308 -6.86 14.00 -11.09
N VAL A 309 -6.70 15.16 -10.45
CA VAL A 309 -7.76 15.81 -9.65
C VAL A 309 -8.98 16.13 -10.51
N SER A 310 -8.78 16.69 -11.71
CA SER A 310 -9.87 16.97 -12.66
C SER A 310 -10.58 15.70 -13.13
N HIS A 311 -9.84 14.61 -13.31
CA HIS A 311 -10.42 13.32 -13.66
C HIS A 311 -11.30 12.76 -12.54
N PHE A 312 -10.84 12.81 -11.28
CA PHE A 312 -11.66 12.38 -10.13
C PHE A 312 -12.90 13.26 -9.92
N GLN A 313 -12.78 14.57 -10.13
CA GLN A 313 -13.90 15.50 -10.09
C GLN A 313 -14.97 15.16 -11.13
N LYS A 314 -14.56 14.78 -12.36
CA LYS A 314 -15.50 14.32 -13.39
C LYS A 314 -16.07 12.93 -13.11
N LEU A 315 -15.24 12.00 -12.64
CA LEU A 315 -15.67 10.61 -12.39
C LEU A 315 -16.78 10.54 -11.33
N PHE A 316 -16.72 11.41 -10.34
CA PHE A 316 -17.66 11.44 -9.22
C PHE A 316 -18.65 12.61 -9.28
N ASP A 317 -18.63 13.44 -10.33
CA ASP A 317 -19.45 14.67 -10.46
C ASP A 317 -19.34 15.62 -9.25
N ILE A 318 -18.13 16.11 -8.99
CA ILE A 318 -17.83 16.92 -7.81
C ILE A 318 -16.91 18.09 -8.18
N THR A 319 -17.19 19.26 -7.60
CA THR A 319 -16.45 20.49 -7.88
C THR A 319 -15.18 20.66 -7.05
N SER A 320 -15.02 19.90 -5.95
CA SER A 320 -13.86 19.96 -5.06
C SER A 320 -13.39 18.57 -4.61
N LEU A 321 -12.09 18.44 -4.32
CA LEU A 321 -11.50 17.20 -3.81
C LEU A 321 -12.08 16.78 -2.44
N SER A 322 -12.51 17.76 -1.64
CA SER A 322 -13.18 17.51 -0.35
C SER A 322 -14.51 16.79 -0.50
N GLY A 323 -15.18 16.92 -1.66
CA GLY A 323 -16.42 16.22 -1.96
C GLY A 323 -16.23 14.77 -2.40
N VAL A 324 -15.00 14.32 -2.65
CA VAL A 324 -14.70 12.94 -3.10
C VAL A 324 -15.06 11.93 -2.03
N TYR A 325 -14.67 12.17 -0.78
CA TYR A 325 -14.99 11.27 0.33
C TYR A 325 -16.50 11.16 0.61
N PRO A 326 -17.26 12.27 0.72
CA PRO A 326 -18.71 12.22 0.82
C PRO A 326 -19.37 11.45 -0.32
N ARG A 327 -18.97 11.72 -1.56
CA ARG A 327 -19.57 11.09 -2.74
C ARG A 327 -19.24 9.60 -2.83
N MET A 328 -18.03 9.22 -2.47
CA MET A 328 -17.63 7.82 -2.40
C MET A 328 -18.41 7.05 -1.32
N ASN A 329 -18.62 7.64 -0.14
CA ASN A 329 -19.47 7.05 0.90
C ASN A 329 -20.91 6.90 0.43
N GLU A 330 -21.44 7.86 -0.33
CA GLU A 330 -22.77 7.76 -0.93
C GLU A 330 -22.85 6.59 -1.91
N VAL A 331 -21.83 6.41 -2.76
CA VAL A 331 -21.75 5.26 -3.68
C VAL A 331 -21.72 3.93 -2.92
N TYR A 332 -20.93 3.82 -1.86
CA TYR A 332 -20.91 2.61 -1.03
C TYR A 332 -22.25 2.35 -0.33
N THR A 333 -22.90 3.41 0.15
CA THR A 333 -24.23 3.31 0.78
C THR A 333 -25.26 2.82 -0.25
N ARG A 334 -25.29 3.43 -1.44
CA ARG A 334 -26.17 3.05 -2.56
C ARG A 334 -25.92 1.63 -3.05
N LEU A 335 -24.66 1.20 -3.11
CA LEU A 335 -24.30 -0.17 -3.49
C LEU A 335 -24.79 -1.17 -2.44
N GLY A 336 -24.66 -0.84 -1.15
CA GLY A 336 -25.21 -1.62 -0.04
C GLY A 336 -26.74 -1.72 -0.12
N GLU A 337 -27.42 -0.61 -0.37
CA GLU A 337 -28.88 -0.56 -0.59
C GLU A 337 -29.30 -1.43 -1.78
N MET A 338 -28.62 -1.34 -2.93
CA MET A 338 -28.89 -2.16 -4.11
C MET A 338 -28.66 -3.65 -3.84
N THR A 339 -27.59 -3.99 -3.13
CA THR A 339 -27.27 -5.38 -2.78
C THR A 339 -28.35 -5.97 -1.86
N ASN A 340 -28.78 -5.20 -0.86
CA ASN A 340 -29.89 -5.60 0.01
C ASN A 340 -31.22 -5.69 -0.75
N ALA A 341 -31.54 -4.73 -1.62
CA ALA A 341 -32.75 -4.75 -2.43
C ALA A 341 -32.78 -5.99 -3.35
N MET A 342 -31.65 -6.30 -3.99
CA MET A 342 -31.49 -7.47 -4.86
C MET A 342 -31.60 -8.78 -4.06
N LYS A 343 -31.09 -8.83 -2.82
CA LYS A 343 -31.29 -9.97 -1.91
C LYS A 343 -32.76 -10.14 -1.52
N ASN A 344 -33.42 -9.06 -1.09
CA ASN A 344 -34.84 -9.08 -0.73
C ASN A 344 -35.73 -9.51 -1.91
N LEU A 345 -35.44 -9.02 -3.12
CA LEU A 345 -36.17 -9.43 -4.33
C LEU A 345 -35.99 -10.92 -4.64
N ARG A 346 -34.80 -11.48 -4.42
CA ARG A 346 -34.57 -12.92 -4.56
C ARG A 346 -35.37 -13.71 -3.52
N ASP A 347 -35.36 -13.27 -2.28
CA ASP A 347 -36.10 -13.93 -1.19
C ASP A 347 -37.61 -13.91 -1.47
N VAL A 348 -38.16 -12.77 -1.90
CA VAL A 348 -39.60 -12.63 -2.24
C VAL A 348 -39.98 -13.47 -3.47
N LEU A 349 -39.10 -13.56 -4.46
CA LEU A 349 -39.32 -14.35 -5.68
C LEU A 349 -38.91 -15.83 -5.51
N ASN A 350 -38.45 -16.25 -4.33
CA ASN A 350 -37.88 -17.58 -4.05
C ASN A 350 -36.80 -18.00 -5.08
N LEU A 351 -35.93 -17.07 -5.45
CA LEU A 351 -34.82 -17.31 -6.37
C LEU A 351 -33.55 -17.67 -5.60
N ASP A 352 -32.74 -18.59 -6.14
CA ASP A 352 -31.45 -18.93 -5.53
C ASP A 352 -30.53 -17.69 -5.48
N SER A 353 -29.85 -17.53 -4.34
CA SER A 353 -28.73 -16.61 -4.11
C SER A 353 -27.67 -16.58 -5.23
N ARG A 354 -27.55 -17.62 -6.06
CA ARG A 354 -26.61 -17.69 -7.18
C ARG A 354 -27.11 -17.08 -8.50
N VAL A 355 -28.38 -16.70 -8.58
CA VAL A 355 -28.98 -16.11 -9.78
C VAL A 355 -28.36 -14.74 -10.07
N SER A 356 -28.17 -14.37 -11.33
CA SER A 356 -27.58 -13.08 -11.69
C SER A 356 -28.56 -11.92 -11.39
N PRO A 357 -28.07 -10.72 -11.04
CA PRO A 357 -28.91 -9.54 -10.86
C PRO A 357 -29.83 -9.25 -12.07
N ALA A 358 -29.34 -9.49 -13.30
CA ALA A 358 -30.10 -9.31 -14.52
C ALA A 358 -31.29 -10.28 -14.64
N GLU A 359 -31.09 -11.55 -14.25
CA GLU A 359 -32.17 -12.54 -14.29
C GLU A 359 -33.25 -12.23 -13.25
N VAL A 360 -32.88 -11.75 -12.06
CA VAL A 360 -33.86 -11.29 -11.06
C VAL A 360 -34.70 -10.13 -11.61
N VAL A 361 -34.08 -9.15 -12.27
CA VAL A 361 -34.80 -8.04 -12.91
C VAL A 361 -35.69 -8.52 -14.06
N ASN A 362 -35.25 -9.49 -14.87
CA ASN A 362 -36.08 -10.09 -15.91
C ASN A 362 -37.29 -10.84 -15.34
N GLN A 363 -37.13 -11.55 -14.22
CA GLN A 363 -38.25 -12.21 -13.54
C GLN A 363 -39.24 -11.18 -12.97
N VAL A 364 -38.75 -10.10 -12.36
CA VAL A 364 -39.60 -8.96 -11.94
C VAL A 364 -40.32 -8.36 -13.15
N SER A 365 -39.62 -8.14 -14.26
CA SER A 365 -40.19 -7.59 -15.49
C SER A 365 -41.28 -8.50 -16.09
N ARG A 366 -41.08 -9.83 -16.04
CA ARG A 366 -42.07 -10.83 -16.45
C ARG A 366 -43.28 -10.87 -15.50
N LEU A 367 -43.07 -10.70 -14.19
CA LEU A 367 -44.17 -10.55 -13.23
C LEU A 367 -44.98 -9.29 -13.52
N VAL A 368 -44.31 -8.16 -13.72
CA VAL A 368 -44.96 -6.87 -14.03
C VAL A 368 -45.70 -6.95 -15.37
N SER A 369 -45.14 -7.64 -16.36
CA SER A 369 -45.76 -7.80 -17.69
C SER A 369 -46.91 -8.81 -17.70
N SER A 370 -46.85 -9.87 -16.89
CA SER A 370 -47.93 -10.88 -16.80
C SER A 370 -49.13 -10.42 -15.97
N VAL A 371 -48.96 -9.39 -15.14
CA VAL A 371 -50.00 -8.85 -14.25
C VAL A 371 -50.50 -7.49 -14.77
N ASN A 372 -50.59 -7.30 -16.10
CA ASN A 372 -51.02 -6.03 -16.70
C ASN A 372 -52.53 -5.70 -16.52
N GLN A 373 -53.28 -6.49 -15.75
CA GLN A 373 -54.67 -6.18 -15.37
C GLN A 373 -54.90 -6.11 -13.84
N THR A 374 -54.03 -6.71 -13.03
CA THR A 374 -54.18 -6.72 -11.56
C THR A 374 -53.25 -5.72 -10.85
N VAL A 375 -52.11 -5.34 -11.45
CA VAL A 375 -51.19 -4.37 -10.84
C VAL A 375 -51.78 -2.96 -10.85
N GLN A 376 -52.59 -2.59 -11.84
CA GLN A 376 -53.24 -1.28 -11.83
C GLN A 376 -54.17 -1.13 -10.63
N CYS A 377 -54.90 -2.19 -10.24
CA CYS A 377 -55.70 -2.19 -9.01
C CYS A 377 -54.83 -2.21 -7.73
N LEU A 378 -53.77 -3.01 -7.67
CA LEU A 378 -52.90 -3.07 -6.49
C LEU A 378 -52.10 -1.78 -6.27
N ILE A 379 -51.60 -1.15 -7.32
CA ILE A 379 -50.92 0.16 -7.25
C ILE A 379 -51.90 1.24 -6.85
N ILE A 380 -53.12 1.28 -7.43
CA ILE A 380 -54.16 2.24 -7.04
C ILE A 380 -54.56 2.04 -5.57
N LEU A 381 -54.74 0.80 -5.10
CA LEU A 381 -55.08 0.50 -3.71
C LEU A 381 -53.92 0.81 -2.75
N TRP A 382 -52.67 0.57 -3.15
CA TRP A 382 -51.50 0.88 -2.33
C TRP A 382 -51.27 2.39 -2.21
N PHE A 383 -51.37 3.14 -3.31
CA PHE A 383 -51.35 4.60 -3.27
C PHE A 383 -52.53 5.17 -2.49
N SER A 384 -53.72 4.56 -2.59
CA SER A 384 -54.87 4.96 -1.78
C SER A 384 -54.60 4.75 -0.28
N SER A 385 -54.00 3.61 0.11
CA SER A 385 -53.64 3.37 1.52
C SER A 385 -52.55 4.30 2.03
N ILE A 386 -51.57 4.66 1.20
CA ILE A 386 -50.52 5.65 1.56
C ILE A 386 -51.14 7.03 1.69
N ILE A 387 -52.00 7.45 0.75
CA ILE A 387 -52.72 8.73 0.79
C ILE A 387 -53.63 8.80 2.03
N THR A 388 -54.32 7.72 2.40
CA THR A 388 -55.11 7.68 3.63
C THR A 388 -54.24 7.81 4.88
N LYS A 389 -53.08 7.13 4.94
CA LYS A 389 -52.15 7.27 6.08
C LYS A 389 -51.51 8.65 6.17
N VAL A 390 -51.18 9.26 5.03
CA VAL A 390 -50.65 10.63 4.98
C VAL A 390 -51.72 11.64 5.39
N LYS A 391 -52.97 11.48 4.93
CA LYS A 391 -54.09 12.32 5.40
C LYS A 391 -54.36 12.17 6.90
N GLN A 392 -54.30 10.96 7.44
CA GLN A 392 -54.42 10.73 8.88
C GLN A 392 -53.30 11.43 9.65
N HIS A 393 -52.09 11.48 9.11
CA HIS A 393 -50.99 12.25 9.69
C HIS A 393 -51.21 13.77 9.59
N GLU A 394 -51.74 14.27 8.47
CA GLU A 394 -52.06 15.70 8.32
C GLU A 394 -53.19 16.18 9.22
N GLU A 395 -54.17 15.33 9.56
CA GLU A 395 -55.22 15.66 10.52
C GLU A 395 -54.77 15.47 11.99
N PHE A 396 -53.96 14.44 12.27
CA PHE A 396 -53.49 14.13 13.62
C PHE A 396 -52.49 15.16 14.15
N PHE A 397 -51.52 15.59 13.34
CA PHE A 397 -50.44 16.46 13.82
C PHE A 397 -50.94 17.83 14.33
N PRO A 398 -51.85 18.54 13.65
CA PRO A 398 -52.42 19.79 14.16
C PRO A 398 -53.21 19.60 15.45
N ALA A 399 -54.02 18.55 15.55
CA ALA A 399 -54.80 18.25 16.76
C ALA A 399 -53.89 17.86 17.94
N PHE A 400 -52.87 17.04 17.68
CA PHE A 400 -51.86 16.66 18.66
C PHE A 400 -51.04 17.86 19.11
N HIS A 401 -50.61 18.72 18.18
CA HIS A 401 -49.86 19.93 18.50
C HIS A 401 -50.69 20.90 19.34
N ALA A 402 -51.98 21.08 19.02
CA ALA A 402 -52.89 21.92 19.80
C ALA A 402 -53.02 21.40 21.25
N LEU A 403 -53.29 20.10 21.41
CA LEU A 403 -53.37 19.45 22.72
C LEU A 403 -52.08 19.58 23.52
N VAL A 404 -50.94 19.29 22.89
CA VAL A 404 -49.62 19.41 23.54
C VAL A 404 -49.35 20.86 23.97
N THR A 405 -49.66 21.83 23.11
CA THR A 405 -49.46 23.25 23.42
C THR A 405 -50.33 23.69 24.61
N GLU A 406 -51.57 23.21 24.68
CA GLU A 406 -52.46 23.47 25.82
C GLU A 406 -51.94 22.85 27.12
N ILE A 407 -51.43 21.62 27.06
CA ILE A 407 -50.79 20.96 28.22
C ILE A 407 -49.54 21.72 28.66
N LEU A 408 -48.69 22.14 27.72
CA LEU A 408 -47.49 22.93 28.00
C LEU A 408 -47.83 24.26 28.69
N GLN A 409 -48.85 24.98 28.19
CA GLN A 409 -49.32 26.23 28.78
C GLN A 409 -49.92 26.02 30.18
N THR A 410 -50.73 24.98 30.35
CA THR A 410 -51.37 24.67 31.64
C THR A 410 -50.35 24.31 32.72
N LEU A 411 -49.28 23.61 32.35
CA LEU A 411 -48.20 23.22 33.25
C LEU A 411 -47.07 24.25 33.36
N GLY A 412 -47.12 25.34 32.56
CA GLY A 412 -46.11 26.40 32.55
C GLY A 412 -44.73 25.96 32.05
N VAL A 413 -44.66 24.91 31.23
CA VAL A 413 -43.39 24.36 30.70
C VAL A 413 -43.25 24.64 29.20
N SER A 414 -42.01 24.86 28.75
CA SER A 414 -41.72 25.29 27.37
C SER A 414 -41.39 24.17 26.39
N HIS A 415 -41.13 22.95 26.88
CA HIS A 415 -40.72 21.80 26.06
C HIS A 415 -41.51 20.54 26.40
N LEU A 416 -41.85 19.76 25.37
CA LEU A 416 -42.63 18.51 25.45
C LEU A 416 -42.04 17.52 26.47
N ASP A 417 -40.71 17.38 26.49
CA ASP A 417 -40.01 16.45 27.39
C ASP A 417 -40.19 16.79 28.87
N ASN A 418 -40.53 18.05 29.17
CA ASN A 418 -40.73 18.54 30.53
C ASN A 418 -42.17 18.38 31.04
N ILE A 419 -43.10 17.91 30.20
CA ILE A 419 -44.50 17.66 30.59
C ILE A 419 -44.58 16.56 31.64
N LEU A 420 -43.93 15.41 31.41
CA LEU A 420 -43.99 14.26 32.32
C LEU A 420 -43.33 14.53 33.68
N PRO A 421 -42.15 15.16 33.76
CA PRO A 421 -41.58 15.63 35.03
C PRO A 421 -42.52 16.58 35.77
N ALA A 422 -43.03 17.63 35.11
CA ALA A 422 -43.90 18.62 35.74
C ALA A 422 -45.20 18.01 36.29
N LEU A 423 -45.80 17.05 35.58
CA LEU A 423 -46.97 16.32 36.07
C LEU A 423 -46.66 15.45 37.29
N LYS A 424 -45.47 14.84 37.36
CA LYS A 424 -45.05 14.05 38.53
C LYS A 424 -44.85 14.94 39.75
N ASP A 425 -44.25 16.11 39.58
CA ASP A 425 -44.03 17.08 40.66
C ASP A 425 -45.37 17.66 41.15
N LEU A 426 -46.28 18.00 40.23
CA LEU A 426 -47.62 18.47 40.57
C LEU A 426 -48.43 17.40 41.34
N LYS A 427 -48.31 16.13 40.93
CA LYS A 427 -48.95 15.00 41.61
C LYS A 427 -48.39 14.77 43.03
N GLN A 428 -47.09 14.94 43.23
CA GLN A 428 -46.47 14.83 44.55
C GLN A 428 -46.82 16.02 45.45
N THR A 429 -47.11 17.18 44.88
CA THR A 429 -47.54 18.38 45.64
C THR A 429 -49.04 18.35 46.00
N ALA A 430 -49.83 17.53 45.29
CA ALA A 430 -51.26 17.35 45.52
C ALA A 430 -51.64 16.14 46.39
N GLN A 431 -50.66 15.32 46.82
CA GLN A 431 -50.79 14.33 47.89
C GLN A 431 -50.24 14.89 49.19
#